data_AF-A0A964R7Y9-F1
#
_entry.id   AF-A0A964R7Y9-F1
#
_cell.length_a   1.000
_cell.length_b   1.000
_cell.length_c   1.000
_cell.angle_alpha   90.00
_cell.angle_beta   90.00
_cell.angle_gamma   90.00
#
_symmetry.space_group_name_H-M   'P 1'
#
loop_
_entity.id
_entity.type
_entity.pdbx_description
1 polymer ?
#
loop_
_entity_poly.entity_id
_entity_poly.type
_entity_poly.pdbx_seq_one_letter_code
_entity_poly.pdbx_strand_id
1 'polypeptide(L)'
;MKRSCSPSLGFLLLIQILWTLPASSQWITQTNFLKGGWNAVYLHVDASHATITEVLAAATDVEEVWLWSPPTGEQFFDSPQAPTESGSQWSNWTRSLGASSPLQRLIPNSAYYVRVNASRTDYAWTVKGKPVAPRYQWSSSGLNFIGFATPSGPMGYERFFLPAAALLESAEIYRSLGGAFGSGNPLRLFDFARTQFTRGEAVWMRVNTGFNRYFGPFEISLSGSRVISFGADGTQYSLRLRNQSPTTNTITLRLIASETPPTGQTNIVGVPPILVRGTLDPTTLLYSSVPLIAGNINLETEIYSWTLPPKGKPGSDVQVVLGLARDQLSGKPGDLSAGVLQLTDDQGLMRMDLGVAAVKSSLAGLWVGEAQVSQVVQYLVNYQRDPVGKPVIKLTNTNGVYAVLTTNAVLGSVPRTFPLRLIMHDDGTNSFLLQRVFLGSDLTTNPIVATEQRFLNPERLGSAHRISAVHMPWSASNTPLPMTLVSNVYRASILTPYDAVGANPFVHQYHPDHDNLNATFTQMLPKGRESYGITRTIWLSPQVAATDYLGQTVGSLERKGIYDETITVEGAGASTRTFKVVGTFTLNRISPISKLTR
;
A
#
# COMPACT_ATOMS: atom_id res chain seq x y z
N MET A 1 35.13 -10.04 58.18
CA MET A 1 34.64 -8.78 58.76
C MET A 1 34.04 -7.91 57.66
N LYS A 2 32.77 -7.52 57.85
CA LYS A 2 32.04 -6.40 57.21
C LYS A 2 32.18 -6.21 55.69
N ARG A 3 31.27 -6.84 54.92
CA ARG A 3 30.79 -6.29 53.65
C ARG A 3 29.71 -5.25 53.96
N SER A 4 29.93 -4.01 53.52
CA SER A 4 28.97 -2.91 53.68
C SER A 4 27.83 -3.03 52.67
N CYS A 5 26.64 -2.70 53.16
CA CYS A 5 25.37 -2.67 52.47
C CYS A 5 25.13 -1.30 51.80
N SER A 6 24.11 -1.28 50.92
CA SER A 6 23.29 -0.15 50.43
C SER A 6 23.60 0.39 49.01
N PRO A 7 22.57 0.84 48.24
CA PRO A 7 21.17 0.41 48.22
C PRO A 7 20.64 0.08 46.80
N SER A 8 19.47 -0.55 46.81
CA SER A 8 18.59 -0.94 45.70
C SER A 8 18.37 0.16 44.65
N LEU A 9 18.74 -0.13 43.40
CA LEU A 9 18.35 0.66 42.23
C LEU A 9 16.95 0.20 41.78
N GLY A 10 15.97 1.10 41.88
CA GLY A 10 14.58 0.87 41.52
C GLY A 10 14.42 0.44 40.06
N PHE A 11 13.60 -0.58 39.85
CA PHE A 11 13.19 -1.07 38.54
C PHE A 11 12.26 -0.03 37.91
N LEU A 12 12.80 0.85 37.06
CA LEU A 12 12.01 1.75 36.23
C LEU A 12 11.27 0.92 35.19
N LEU A 13 9.97 0.73 35.44
CA LEU A 13 9.01 0.17 34.50
C LEU A 13 8.99 1.03 33.23
N LEU A 14 9.63 0.54 32.17
CA LEU A 14 9.62 1.16 30.85
C LEU A 14 8.20 1.07 30.29
N ILE A 15 7.41 2.14 30.44
CA ILE A 15 6.12 2.29 29.74
C ILE A 15 6.45 2.35 28.25
N GLN A 16 6.24 1.23 27.56
CA GLN A 16 6.17 1.18 26.10
C GLN A 16 4.97 2.01 25.66
N ILE A 17 5.21 3.30 25.38
CA ILE A 17 4.30 4.11 24.59
C ILE A 17 4.26 3.46 23.20
N LEU A 18 3.22 2.66 22.94
CA LEU A 18 2.84 2.30 21.58
C LEU A 18 2.53 3.62 20.88
N TRP A 19 3.47 4.09 20.07
CA TRP A 19 3.18 5.07 19.04
C TRP A 19 2.22 4.40 18.06
N THR A 20 0.92 4.59 18.27
CA THR A 20 -0.08 4.31 17.24
C THR A 20 0.17 5.30 16.12
N LEU A 21 0.95 4.89 15.12
CA LEU A 21 0.93 5.56 13.82
C LEU A 21 -0.55 5.75 13.42
N PRO A 22 -0.95 6.92 12.88
CA PRO A 22 -2.32 7.13 12.47
C PRO A 22 -2.65 6.08 11.41
N ALA A 23 -3.43 5.07 11.82
CA ALA A 23 -3.98 4.10 10.91
C ALA A 23 -4.96 4.85 9.99
N SER A 24 -4.48 5.16 8.79
CA SER A 24 -5.24 5.51 7.59
C SER A 24 -6.56 4.73 7.59
N SER A 25 -7.70 5.40 7.72
CA SER A 25 -8.96 4.70 7.98
C SER A 25 -10.14 5.18 7.17
N GLN A 26 -10.84 4.18 6.67
CA GLN A 26 -12.22 4.19 6.22
C GLN A 26 -13.22 4.42 7.37
N TRP A 27 -14.41 4.91 7.01
CA TRP A 27 -15.50 5.27 7.89
C TRP A 27 -16.82 4.67 7.41
N ILE A 28 -17.62 4.20 8.36
CA ILE A 28 -19.02 3.85 8.16
C ILE A 28 -19.85 4.35 9.34
N THR A 29 -21.15 4.49 9.12
CA THR A 29 -22.12 4.76 10.18
C THR A 29 -22.89 3.49 10.52
N GLN A 30 -22.81 3.07 11.78
CA GLN A 30 -23.69 2.04 12.33
C GLN A 30 -24.94 2.70 12.92
N THR A 31 -26.11 2.23 12.54
CA THR A 31 -27.39 2.65 13.15
C THR A 31 -27.90 1.58 14.10
N ASN A 32 -28.23 1.96 15.31
CA ASN A 32 -28.82 1.11 16.34
C ASN A 32 -30.26 1.56 16.60
N PHE A 33 -31.23 0.67 16.39
CA PHE A 33 -32.64 0.94 16.64
C PHE A 33 -32.99 0.59 18.08
N LEU A 34 -33.21 1.60 18.91
CA LEU A 34 -33.40 1.50 20.35
C LEU A 34 -34.82 1.90 20.76
N LYS A 35 -35.23 1.51 21.96
CA LYS A 35 -36.47 1.87 22.65
C LYS A 35 -36.17 2.69 23.91
N GLY A 36 -37.14 3.41 24.47
CA GLY A 36 -36.96 4.05 25.78
C GLY A 36 -36.58 3.06 26.87
N GLY A 37 -35.69 3.43 27.79
CA GLY A 37 -35.12 2.54 28.80
C GLY A 37 -33.83 1.85 28.35
N TRP A 38 -33.56 0.65 28.87
CA TRP A 38 -32.31 -0.08 28.68
C TRP A 38 -32.33 -0.99 27.45
N ASN A 39 -31.34 -0.83 26.59
CA ASN A 39 -31.18 -1.58 25.34
C ASN A 39 -29.80 -2.23 25.29
N ALA A 40 -29.71 -3.42 24.73
CA ALA A 40 -28.45 -4.12 24.52
C ALA A 40 -27.94 -3.87 23.09
N VAL A 41 -26.76 -3.28 22.97
CA VAL A 41 -26.18 -2.83 21.69
C VAL A 41 -24.81 -3.46 21.49
N TYR A 42 -24.51 -3.92 20.28
CA TYR A 42 -23.19 -4.41 19.89
C TYR A 42 -22.56 -3.48 18.85
N LEU A 43 -21.37 -2.95 19.12
CA LEU A 43 -20.69 -2.04 18.19
C LEU A 43 -19.74 -2.80 17.25
N HIS A 44 -19.99 -2.72 15.94
CA HIS A 44 -19.13 -3.21 14.87
C HIS A 44 -18.13 -2.16 14.37
N VAL A 45 -18.26 -0.92 14.85
CA VAL A 45 -17.44 0.23 14.47
C VAL A 45 -16.59 0.72 15.64
N ASP A 46 -15.37 1.13 15.33
CA ASP A 46 -14.45 1.77 16.26
C ASP A 46 -14.67 3.28 16.22
N ALA A 47 -15.31 3.80 17.26
CA ALA A 47 -15.57 5.22 17.45
C ALA A 47 -14.56 5.88 18.42
N SER A 48 -13.42 5.25 18.70
CA SER A 48 -12.42 5.77 19.64
C SER A 48 -11.68 7.05 19.19
N HIS A 49 -11.93 7.51 17.96
CA HIS A 49 -11.42 8.77 17.42
C HIS A 49 -11.87 10.01 18.20
N ALA A 50 -12.95 9.89 18.99
CA ALA A 50 -13.49 10.92 19.85
C ALA A 50 -13.90 10.32 21.21
N THR A 51 -14.03 11.17 22.23
CA THR A 51 -14.59 10.79 23.54
C THR A 51 -16.06 10.36 23.40
N ILE A 52 -16.57 9.55 24.33
CA ILE A 52 -18.02 9.22 24.34
C ILE A 52 -18.87 10.48 24.38
N THR A 53 -18.47 11.48 25.19
CA THR A 53 -19.19 12.76 25.29
C THR A 53 -19.30 13.46 23.95
N GLU A 54 -18.24 13.46 23.13
CA GLU A 54 -18.26 14.03 21.78
C GLU A 54 -19.10 13.19 20.81
N VAL A 55 -18.95 11.86 20.85
CA VAL A 55 -19.75 10.94 20.00
C VAL A 55 -21.24 11.06 20.31
N LEU A 56 -21.61 11.27 21.58
CA LEU A 56 -22.99 11.40 22.04
C LEU A 56 -23.50 12.84 22.09
N ALA A 57 -22.73 13.82 21.61
CA ALA A 57 -23.12 15.22 21.63
C ALA A 57 -24.45 15.47 20.89
N ALA A 58 -24.63 14.82 19.74
CA ALA A 58 -25.87 14.87 18.96
C ALA A 58 -26.94 13.87 19.44
N ALA A 59 -26.56 12.87 20.25
CA ALA A 59 -27.46 11.80 20.71
C ALA A 59 -28.10 12.16 22.07
N THR A 60 -28.87 13.26 22.11
CA THR A 60 -29.33 13.88 23.37
C THR A 60 -30.22 12.98 24.24
N ASP A 61 -30.92 12.01 23.65
CA ASP A 61 -31.78 11.08 24.40
C ASP A 61 -31.03 9.91 25.03
N VAL A 62 -29.74 9.72 24.73
CA VAL A 62 -28.91 8.73 25.42
C VAL A 62 -28.47 9.29 26.77
N GLU A 63 -28.89 8.65 27.85
CA GLU A 63 -28.63 9.06 29.23
C GLU A 63 -27.36 8.39 29.79
N GLU A 64 -27.20 7.09 29.51
CA GLU A 64 -26.12 6.26 30.05
C GLU A 64 -25.66 5.21 29.04
N VAL A 65 -24.36 4.88 29.08
CA VAL A 65 -23.75 3.81 28.29
C VAL A 65 -22.85 2.97 29.20
N TRP A 66 -23.08 1.66 29.24
CA TRP A 66 -22.42 0.72 30.13
C TRP A 66 -21.74 -0.36 29.31
N LEU A 67 -20.41 -0.42 29.37
CA LEU A 67 -19.58 -1.44 28.71
C LEU A 67 -19.44 -2.67 29.61
N TRP A 68 -19.73 -3.84 29.05
CA TRP A 68 -19.39 -5.11 29.70
C TRP A 68 -17.90 -5.41 29.52
N SER A 69 -17.16 -5.49 30.62
CA SER A 69 -15.72 -5.75 30.64
C SER A 69 -15.38 -6.79 31.71
N PRO A 70 -15.65 -8.09 31.43
CA PRO A 70 -15.32 -9.15 32.37
C PRO A 70 -13.80 -9.36 32.44
N PRO A 71 -13.25 -9.78 33.59
CA PRO A 71 -11.84 -10.14 33.70
C PRO A 71 -11.47 -11.28 32.74
N THR A 72 -10.34 -11.16 32.05
CA THR A 72 -9.84 -12.20 31.13
C THR A 72 -8.90 -13.15 31.86
N GLY A 73 -9.44 -14.15 32.57
CA GLY A 73 -8.65 -15.26 33.15
C GLY A 73 -9.27 -15.89 34.42
N GLU A 74 -8.95 -17.17 34.68
CA GLU A 74 -9.06 -17.73 36.04
C GLU A 74 -8.01 -17.04 36.90
N GLN A 75 -8.44 -16.21 37.85
CA GLN A 75 -7.54 -15.75 38.90
C GLN A 75 -7.29 -16.95 39.81
N PHE A 76 -6.09 -17.52 39.76
CA PHE A 76 -5.61 -18.41 40.81
C PHE A 76 -5.65 -17.63 42.12
N PHE A 77 -6.48 -18.07 43.06
CA PHE A 77 -6.55 -17.51 44.40
C PHE A 77 -5.35 -18.01 45.20
N ASP A 78 -4.39 -17.14 45.50
CA ASP A 78 -3.24 -17.49 46.35
C ASP A 78 -3.57 -17.53 47.86
N SER A 79 -4.81 -17.24 48.30
CA SER A 79 -5.21 -17.43 49.71
C SER A 79 -6.74 -17.42 49.95
N PRO A 80 -7.29 -18.40 50.69
CA PRO A 80 -8.71 -18.46 51.06
C PRO A 80 -9.15 -17.46 52.15
N GLN A 81 -8.28 -16.54 52.61
CA GLN A 81 -8.59 -15.63 53.73
C GLN A 81 -8.81 -14.15 53.36
N ALA A 82 -8.82 -13.78 52.07
CA ALA A 82 -9.21 -12.42 51.67
C ALA A 82 -9.69 -12.34 50.21
N PRO A 83 -10.98 -12.58 49.92
CA PRO A 83 -11.54 -12.20 48.63
C PRO A 83 -11.79 -10.68 48.65
N THR A 84 -10.93 -9.89 48.02
CA THR A 84 -11.29 -8.52 47.64
C THR A 84 -12.09 -8.57 46.34
N GLU A 85 -13.38 -8.91 46.41
CA GLU A 85 -14.32 -8.52 45.37
C GLU A 85 -14.53 -7.00 45.48
N SER A 86 -13.76 -6.22 44.72
CA SER A 86 -14.04 -4.79 44.57
C SER A 86 -13.82 -4.36 43.13
N GLY A 87 -14.73 -4.78 42.25
CA GLY A 87 -14.78 -4.28 40.88
C GLY A 87 -16.07 -4.69 40.19
N SER A 88 -16.92 -3.71 39.87
CA SER A 88 -18.01 -3.90 38.92
C SER A 88 -17.42 -4.39 37.59
N GLN A 89 -18.01 -5.43 36.97
CA GLN A 89 -17.67 -5.88 35.61
C GLN A 89 -18.14 -4.89 34.52
N TRP A 90 -18.70 -3.75 34.95
CA TRP A 90 -19.16 -2.67 34.10
C TRP A 90 -18.30 -1.43 34.26
N SER A 91 -17.91 -0.86 33.12
CA SER A 91 -17.43 0.51 33.04
C SER A 91 -18.53 1.36 32.40
N ASN A 92 -18.84 2.52 32.97
CA ASN A 92 -19.98 3.32 32.52
C ASN A 92 -19.62 4.75 32.15
N TRP A 93 -20.45 5.30 31.26
CA TRP A 93 -20.53 6.71 30.93
C TRP A 93 -21.94 7.18 31.26
N THR A 94 -22.06 8.34 31.89
CA THR A 94 -23.35 8.99 32.13
C THR A 94 -23.30 10.42 31.64
N ARG A 95 -24.42 10.92 31.13
CA ARG A 95 -24.51 12.30 30.65
C ARG A 95 -24.19 13.34 31.73
N SER A 96 -24.50 13.05 32.99
CA SER A 96 -24.23 13.93 34.13
C SER A 96 -22.74 14.03 34.50
N LEU A 97 -21.99 12.94 34.32
CA LEU A 97 -20.55 12.91 34.63
C LEU A 97 -19.68 13.28 33.44
N GLY A 98 -20.12 12.97 32.21
CA GLY A 98 -19.41 13.30 30.98
C GLY A 98 -17.96 12.84 30.99
N ALA A 99 -17.02 13.80 30.98
CA ALA A 99 -15.58 13.52 31.00
C ALA A 99 -15.07 12.90 32.33
N SER A 100 -15.85 12.96 33.41
CA SER A 100 -15.53 12.34 34.70
C SER A 100 -15.98 10.88 34.81
N SER A 101 -16.66 10.33 33.80
CA SER A 101 -17.08 8.94 33.77
C SER A 101 -15.90 7.94 33.66
N PRO A 102 -15.98 6.74 34.26
CA PRO A 102 -14.98 5.69 34.07
C PRO A 102 -14.79 5.25 32.61
N LEU A 103 -15.88 5.19 31.83
CA LEU A 103 -15.84 4.85 30.42
C LEU A 103 -15.69 6.12 29.57
N GLN A 104 -14.53 6.27 28.93
CA GLN A 104 -14.20 7.46 28.14
C GLN A 104 -14.23 7.26 26.62
N ARG A 105 -14.27 6.01 26.13
CA ARG A 105 -14.26 5.68 24.70
C ARG A 105 -15.18 4.49 24.41
N LEU A 106 -15.87 4.55 23.27
CA LEU A 106 -16.55 3.39 22.71
C LEU A 106 -15.50 2.50 22.02
N ILE A 107 -15.29 1.31 22.55
CA ILE A 107 -14.49 0.27 21.95
C ILE A 107 -15.33 -0.61 21.01
N PRO A 108 -14.79 -1.05 19.86
CA PRO A 108 -15.51 -1.90 18.93
C PRO A 108 -15.53 -3.37 19.37
N ASN A 109 -16.28 -4.21 18.67
CA ASN A 109 -16.47 -5.64 18.96
C ASN A 109 -16.90 -5.90 20.41
N SER A 110 -17.70 -5.00 20.96
CA SER A 110 -18.10 -5.03 22.36
C SER A 110 -19.59 -4.76 22.50
N ALA A 111 -20.16 -5.40 23.52
CA ALA A 111 -21.56 -5.25 23.87
C ALA A 111 -21.73 -4.21 24.99
N TYR A 112 -22.79 -3.42 24.89
CA TYR A 112 -23.12 -2.32 25.77
C TYR A 112 -24.57 -2.40 26.20
N TYR A 113 -24.85 -1.90 27.40
CA TYR A 113 -26.18 -1.42 27.75
C TYR A 113 -26.26 0.08 27.50
N VAL A 114 -27.28 0.51 26.78
CA VAL A 114 -27.53 1.91 26.46
C VAL A 114 -28.90 2.29 27.00
N ARG A 115 -28.92 3.27 27.91
CA ARG A 115 -30.15 3.83 28.46
C ARG A 115 -30.58 5.01 27.63
N VAL A 116 -31.76 4.92 27.05
CA VAL A 116 -32.43 5.99 26.31
C VAL A 116 -33.53 6.57 27.19
N ASN A 117 -33.80 7.87 27.07
CA ASN A 117 -34.90 8.54 27.74
C ASN A 117 -36.20 7.71 27.59
N ALA A 118 -36.83 7.43 28.73
CA ALA A 118 -38.00 6.56 28.81
C ALA A 118 -39.22 7.07 28.01
N SER A 119 -39.28 8.36 27.67
CA SER A 119 -40.36 8.94 26.86
C SER A 119 -40.29 8.55 25.38
N ARG A 120 -39.19 7.95 24.91
CA ARG A 120 -39.02 7.54 23.51
C ARG A 120 -39.66 6.18 23.24
N THR A 121 -40.52 6.11 22.23
CA THR A 121 -41.04 4.84 21.72
C THR A 121 -40.05 4.17 20.77
N ASP A 122 -39.33 4.95 19.96
CA ASP A 122 -38.33 4.51 19.01
C ASP A 122 -37.21 5.57 18.94
N TYR A 123 -35.96 5.11 18.85
CA TYR A 123 -34.80 5.97 18.80
C TYR A 123 -33.69 5.37 17.93
N ALA A 124 -33.32 6.05 16.84
CA ALA A 124 -32.23 5.62 15.97
C ALA A 124 -30.92 6.28 16.42
N TRP A 125 -30.10 5.52 17.17
CA TRP A 125 -28.79 5.98 17.58
C TRP A 125 -27.74 5.63 16.52
N THR A 126 -27.17 6.66 15.90
CA THR A 126 -26.10 6.50 14.89
C THR A 126 -24.72 6.68 15.52
N VAL A 127 -23.79 5.80 15.15
CA VAL A 127 -22.39 5.82 15.59
C VAL A 127 -21.51 5.74 14.35
N LYS A 128 -20.81 6.83 14.07
CA LYS A 128 -19.78 6.86 13.01
C LYS A 128 -18.46 6.34 13.56
N GLY A 129 -17.83 5.41 12.85
CA GLY A 129 -16.56 4.84 13.26
C GLY A 129 -15.90 4.02 12.16
N LYS A 130 -14.73 3.47 12.49
CA LYS A 130 -13.94 2.64 11.57
C LYS A 130 -14.45 1.19 11.67
N PRO A 131 -14.84 0.53 10.58
CA PRO A 131 -15.24 -0.88 10.60
C PRO A 131 -14.07 -1.74 11.10
N VAL A 132 -14.39 -2.73 11.93
CA VAL A 132 -13.41 -3.72 12.40
C VAL A 132 -13.88 -5.13 12.07
N ALA A 133 -12.90 -6.00 11.79
CA ALA A 133 -13.16 -7.43 11.72
C ALA A 133 -13.76 -7.91 13.05
N PRO A 134 -14.89 -8.62 13.04
CA PRO A 134 -15.45 -9.21 14.25
C PRO A 134 -14.44 -10.11 14.96
N ARG A 135 -14.29 -9.91 16.27
CA ARG A 135 -13.50 -10.76 17.14
C ARG A 135 -14.37 -11.21 18.29
N TYR A 136 -14.64 -12.50 18.35
CA TYR A 136 -15.49 -13.10 19.37
C TYR A 136 -14.62 -13.96 20.27
N GLN A 137 -14.62 -13.64 21.56
CA GLN A 137 -14.01 -14.48 22.60
C GLN A 137 -15.14 -15.00 23.47
N TRP A 138 -15.30 -16.32 23.49
CA TRP A 138 -16.22 -16.98 24.40
C TRP A 138 -15.58 -17.04 25.78
N SER A 139 -16.29 -16.59 26.81
CA SER A 139 -15.87 -16.71 28.20
C SER A 139 -15.83 -18.18 28.61
N SER A 140 -14.81 -18.57 29.39
CA SER A 140 -14.74 -19.88 30.03
C SER A 140 -15.87 -20.11 31.04
N SER A 141 -16.46 -19.04 31.59
CA SER A 141 -17.61 -19.12 32.50
C SER A 141 -18.94 -19.43 31.79
N GLY A 142 -18.95 -19.50 30.45
CA GLY A 142 -20.16 -19.74 29.66
C GLY A 142 -21.11 -18.54 29.55
N LEU A 143 -20.90 -17.45 30.31
CA LEU A 143 -21.70 -16.23 30.24
C LEU A 143 -21.08 -15.22 29.27
N ASN A 144 -21.80 -14.90 28.20
CA ASN A 144 -21.32 -14.06 27.11
C ASN A 144 -22.32 -12.94 26.82
N PHE A 145 -21.84 -11.68 26.77
CA PHE A 145 -22.63 -10.56 26.26
C PHE A 145 -22.10 -10.19 24.88
N ILE A 146 -22.84 -10.59 23.84
CA ILE A 146 -22.35 -10.64 22.46
C ILE A 146 -23.41 -10.17 21.48
N GLY A 147 -22.96 -9.72 20.31
CA GLY A 147 -23.81 -9.51 19.14
C GLY A 147 -23.26 -10.29 17.96
N PHE A 148 -24.01 -10.31 16.86
CA PHE A 148 -23.66 -11.08 15.68
C PHE A 148 -23.57 -10.19 14.45
N ALA A 149 -22.60 -10.47 13.59
CA ALA A 149 -22.35 -9.71 12.37
C ALA A 149 -23.34 -10.09 11.25
N THR A 150 -24.63 -10.08 11.52
CA THR A 150 -25.67 -10.35 10.51
C THR A 150 -25.78 -9.24 9.47
N PRO A 151 -26.36 -9.48 8.28
CA PRO A 151 -26.69 -8.42 7.34
C PRO A 151 -27.68 -7.39 7.92
N SER A 152 -27.84 -6.28 7.22
CA SER A 152 -28.86 -5.28 7.57
C SER A 152 -30.26 -5.87 7.42
N GLY A 153 -31.10 -5.72 8.45
CA GLY A 153 -32.48 -6.23 8.48
C GLY A 153 -32.69 -7.34 9.52
N PRO A 154 -33.94 -7.84 9.67
CA PRO A 154 -34.27 -8.88 10.63
C PRO A 154 -33.66 -10.24 10.27
N MET A 155 -33.04 -10.89 11.25
CA MET A 155 -32.50 -12.25 11.18
C MET A 155 -33.18 -13.13 12.24
N GLY A 156 -33.69 -14.30 11.85
CA GLY A 156 -34.27 -15.26 12.80
C GLY A 156 -33.18 -15.96 13.61
N TYR A 157 -33.41 -16.14 14.92
CA TYR A 157 -32.45 -16.84 15.80
C TYR A 157 -32.22 -18.28 15.33
N GLU A 158 -33.28 -19.04 15.09
CA GLU A 158 -33.18 -20.43 14.61
C GLU A 158 -32.39 -20.51 13.30
N ARG A 159 -32.72 -19.66 12.33
CA ARG A 159 -32.03 -19.61 11.02
C ARG A 159 -30.53 -19.32 11.16
N PHE A 160 -30.16 -18.35 12.00
CA PHE A 160 -28.75 -17.97 12.18
C PHE A 160 -27.93 -19.09 12.82
N PHE A 161 -28.49 -19.80 13.80
CA PHE A 161 -27.79 -20.84 14.53
C PHE A 161 -27.98 -22.26 13.98
N LEU A 162 -28.81 -22.45 12.94
CA LEU A 162 -29.03 -23.75 12.30
C LEU A 162 -27.71 -24.48 11.92
N PRO A 163 -26.66 -23.81 11.40
CA PRO A 163 -25.37 -24.47 11.12
C PRO A 163 -24.64 -25.00 12.36
N ALA A 164 -25.07 -24.59 13.56
CA ALA A 164 -24.57 -25.01 14.86
C ALA A 164 -25.72 -25.37 15.81
N ALA A 165 -26.67 -26.22 15.37
CA ALA A 165 -27.90 -26.57 16.11
C ALA A 165 -27.67 -26.99 17.58
N ALA A 166 -26.58 -27.71 17.88
CA ALA A 166 -26.22 -28.07 19.27
C ALA A 166 -26.04 -26.86 20.21
N LEU A 167 -25.73 -25.68 19.66
CA LEU A 167 -25.68 -24.43 20.42
C LEU A 167 -27.08 -23.97 20.83
N LEU A 168 -28.10 -24.11 19.98
CA LEU A 168 -29.48 -23.76 20.33
C LEU A 168 -30.03 -24.69 21.43
N GLU A 169 -29.62 -25.95 21.44
CA GLU A 169 -30.07 -26.93 22.45
C GLU A 169 -29.51 -26.65 23.85
N SER A 170 -28.34 -26.01 23.94
CA SER A 170 -27.58 -25.82 25.18
C SER A 170 -27.48 -24.37 25.65
N ALA A 171 -27.87 -23.40 24.81
CA ALA A 171 -27.79 -21.99 25.13
C ALA A 171 -29.09 -21.42 25.71
N GLU A 172 -28.96 -20.64 26.78
CA GLU A 172 -29.99 -19.72 27.22
C GLU A 172 -29.69 -18.33 26.66
N ILE A 173 -30.59 -17.80 25.83
CA ILE A 173 -30.45 -16.46 25.24
C ILE A 173 -31.42 -15.50 25.93
N TYR A 174 -30.90 -14.39 26.45
CA TYR A 174 -31.69 -13.30 27.02
C TYR A 174 -31.52 -12.04 26.17
N ARG A 175 -32.64 -11.54 25.62
CA ARG A 175 -32.67 -10.38 24.74
C ARG A 175 -33.23 -9.17 25.47
N SER A 176 -32.72 -7.99 25.14
CA SER A 176 -33.25 -6.73 25.67
C SER A 176 -34.26 -6.14 24.71
N LEU A 177 -35.49 -5.94 25.17
CA LEU A 177 -36.61 -5.41 24.36
C LEU A 177 -36.79 -3.89 24.51
N GLY A 178 -35.98 -3.24 25.36
CA GLY A 178 -36.21 -1.89 25.85
C GLY A 178 -36.96 -1.88 27.18
N GLY A 179 -37.09 -0.71 27.78
CA GLY A 179 -37.75 -0.50 29.08
C GLY A 179 -36.80 -0.63 30.28
N ALA A 180 -37.35 -0.49 31.49
CA ALA A 180 -36.59 -0.65 32.73
C ALA A 180 -36.09 -2.09 32.90
N PHE A 181 -34.99 -2.28 33.63
CA PHE A 181 -34.56 -3.63 34.01
C PHE A 181 -35.61 -4.30 34.91
N GLY A 182 -35.84 -5.59 34.69
CA GLY A 182 -36.82 -6.38 35.43
C GLY A 182 -37.14 -7.71 34.74
N SER A 183 -38.27 -8.31 35.08
CA SER A 183 -38.70 -9.61 34.52
C SER A 183 -38.92 -9.61 33.00
N GLY A 184 -39.16 -8.42 32.40
CA GLY A 184 -39.33 -8.25 30.96
C GLY A 184 -38.09 -7.77 30.21
N ASN A 185 -36.99 -7.40 30.89
CA ASN A 185 -35.79 -6.86 30.26
C ASN A 185 -34.53 -7.09 31.14
N PRO A 186 -33.56 -7.94 30.74
CA PRO A 186 -33.60 -8.79 29.54
C PRO A 186 -34.56 -9.98 29.71
N LEU A 187 -35.30 -10.33 28.65
CA LEU A 187 -36.24 -11.45 28.60
C LEU A 187 -35.57 -12.71 28.05
N ARG A 188 -35.77 -13.86 28.71
CA ARG A 188 -35.34 -15.16 28.21
C ARG A 188 -36.15 -15.55 26.96
N LEU A 189 -35.45 -15.92 25.89
CA LEU A 189 -36.06 -16.44 24.68
C LEU A 189 -36.34 -17.95 24.81
N PHE A 190 -37.51 -18.37 24.34
CA PHE A 190 -37.91 -19.78 24.24
C PHE A 190 -38.31 -20.16 22.81
N ASP A 191 -38.90 -19.23 22.04
CA ASP A 191 -39.29 -19.44 20.65
C ASP A 191 -38.25 -18.82 19.70
N PHE A 192 -37.20 -19.59 19.38
CA PHE A 192 -36.16 -19.16 18.43
C PHE A 192 -36.64 -19.12 16.98
N ALA A 193 -37.73 -19.83 16.64
CA ALA A 193 -38.27 -19.94 15.30
C ALA A 193 -38.97 -18.65 14.86
N ARG A 194 -39.70 -18.00 15.77
CA ARG A 194 -40.45 -16.77 15.49
C ARG A 194 -39.76 -15.50 15.99
N THR A 195 -38.68 -15.61 16.76
CA THR A 195 -37.94 -14.45 17.25
C THR A 195 -36.87 -14.02 16.25
N GLN A 196 -36.83 -12.71 15.97
CA GLN A 196 -35.83 -12.08 15.11
C GLN A 196 -34.96 -11.08 15.89
N PHE A 197 -33.78 -10.80 15.36
CA PHE A 197 -32.86 -9.76 15.83
C PHE A 197 -32.24 -9.02 14.63
N THR A 198 -31.72 -7.83 14.85
CA THR A 198 -31.05 -7.03 13.82
C THR A 198 -29.55 -6.87 14.11
N ARG A 199 -28.78 -6.56 13.07
CA ARG A 199 -27.35 -6.22 13.21
C ARG A 199 -27.19 -5.04 14.19
N GLY A 200 -26.28 -5.19 15.15
CA GLY A 200 -26.05 -4.21 16.20
C GLY A 200 -26.84 -4.44 17.49
N GLU A 201 -27.73 -5.44 17.54
CA GLU A 201 -28.30 -5.93 18.81
C GLU A 201 -27.29 -6.83 19.55
N ALA A 202 -27.21 -6.66 20.87
CA ALA A 202 -26.51 -7.60 21.75
C ALA A 202 -27.49 -8.44 22.57
N VAL A 203 -27.04 -9.64 22.95
CA VAL A 203 -27.76 -10.56 23.82
C VAL A 203 -26.84 -11.15 24.87
N TRP A 204 -27.42 -11.53 25.99
CA TRP A 204 -26.78 -12.47 26.90
C TRP A 204 -26.98 -13.86 26.37
N MET A 205 -25.90 -14.60 26.27
CA MET A 205 -25.88 -15.99 25.89
C MET A 205 -25.13 -16.77 26.96
N ARG A 206 -25.87 -17.60 27.70
CA ARG A 206 -25.31 -18.54 28.66
C ARG A 206 -25.23 -19.91 28.00
N VAL A 207 -24.04 -20.48 27.93
CA VAL A 207 -23.80 -21.83 27.40
C VAL A 207 -23.28 -22.69 28.53
N ASN A 208 -24.06 -23.69 28.94
CA ASN A 208 -23.80 -24.44 30.18
C ASN A 208 -22.76 -25.55 30.01
N THR A 209 -22.50 -26.03 28.79
CA THR A 209 -21.55 -27.11 28.50
C THR A 209 -20.97 -27.00 27.09
N GLY A 210 -19.70 -27.39 26.93
CA GLY A 210 -19.03 -27.53 25.63
C GLY A 210 -18.31 -26.26 25.13
N PHE A 211 -17.19 -26.47 24.43
CA PHE A 211 -16.48 -25.40 23.73
C PHE A 211 -17.27 -25.00 22.48
N ASN A 212 -17.69 -23.73 22.38
CA ASN A 212 -18.31 -23.19 21.18
C ASN A 212 -17.46 -22.05 20.59
N ARG A 213 -17.42 -21.99 19.25
CA ARG A 213 -16.77 -20.92 18.49
C ARG A 213 -17.57 -20.50 17.25
N TYR A 214 -18.86 -20.84 17.19
CA TYR A 214 -19.71 -20.47 16.07
C TYR A 214 -20.15 -19.01 16.22
N PHE A 215 -19.81 -18.20 15.24
CA PHE A 215 -20.18 -16.77 15.19
C PHE A 215 -20.66 -16.35 13.78
N GLY A 216 -20.84 -17.32 12.89
CA GLY A 216 -21.26 -17.13 11.51
C GLY A 216 -20.80 -18.26 10.59
N PRO A 217 -21.29 -18.26 9.33
CA PRO A 217 -20.99 -19.29 8.34
C PRO A 217 -19.58 -19.18 7.74
N PHE A 218 -18.84 -18.10 7.98
CA PHE A 218 -17.45 -17.96 7.57
C PHE A 218 -16.63 -17.12 8.56
N GLU A 219 -15.31 -17.20 8.43
CA GLU A 219 -14.34 -16.48 9.26
C GLU A 219 -13.23 -15.89 8.39
N ILE A 220 -12.72 -14.71 8.81
CA ILE A 220 -11.51 -14.11 8.26
C ILE A 220 -10.44 -14.01 9.34
N SER A 221 -9.24 -14.44 9.01
CA SER A 221 -8.04 -14.21 9.82
C SER A 221 -7.12 -13.21 9.13
N LEU A 222 -6.92 -12.07 9.79
CA LEU A 222 -5.98 -11.02 9.38
C LEU A 222 -4.62 -11.22 10.07
N SER A 223 -3.53 -10.95 9.36
CA SER A 223 -2.18 -10.97 9.93
C SER A 223 -1.95 -9.68 10.73
N GLY A 224 -1.97 -9.77 12.07
CA GLY A 224 -1.60 -8.69 13.00
C GLY A 224 -2.68 -7.61 13.23
N SER A 225 -3.08 -6.89 12.19
CA SER A 225 -3.94 -5.69 12.29
C SER A 225 -5.45 -5.99 12.27
N ARG A 226 -6.27 -5.08 12.80
CA ARG A 226 -7.76 -5.07 12.67
C ARG A 226 -8.25 -4.45 11.36
N VAL A 227 -7.33 -3.87 10.57
CA VAL A 227 -7.58 -3.11 9.32
C VAL A 227 -6.53 -3.49 8.29
N ILE A 228 -6.91 -3.51 7.01
CA ILE A 228 -6.00 -3.70 5.88
C ILE A 228 -5.43 -2.33 5.50
N SER A 229 -4.14 -2.10 5.76
CA SER A 229 -3.47 -0.86 5.38
C SER A 229 -2.29 -1.17 4.48
N PHE A 230 -2.30 -0.57 3.30
CA PHE A 230 -1.18 -0.60 2.37
C PHE A 230 -0.17 0.52 2.66
N GLY A 231 -0.53 1.54 3.46
CA GLY A 231 0.33 2.69 3.72
C GLY A 231 0.83 3.37 2.44
N ALA A 232 2.04 3.93 2.48
CA ALA A 232 2.69 4.54 1.32
C ALA A 232 3.38 3.53 0.38
N ASP A 233 3.83 2.39 0.90
CA ASP A 233 4.72 1.49 0.14
C ASP A 233 4.17 0.07 -0.05
N GLY A 234 3.22 -0.38 0.76
CA GLY A 234 2.65 -1.73 0.69
C GLY A 234 1.93 -1.97 -0.64
N THR A 235 2.17 -3.11 -1.27
CA THR A 235 1.61 -3.45 -2.60
C THR A 235 0.60 -4.59 -2.54
N GLN A 236 0.78 -5.51 -1.60
CA GLN A 236 -0.04 -6.71 -1.43
C GLN A 236 -0.35 -6.96 0.04
N TYR A 237 -1.52 -7.55 0.31
CA TYR A 237 -1.96 -7.97 1.63
C TYR A 237 -2.62 -9.34 1.54
N SER A 238 -2.25 -10.26 2.43
CA SER A 238 -2.82 -11.61 2.48
C SER A 238 -3.67 -11.81 3.71
N LEU A 239 -4.82 -12.46 3.55
CA LEU A 239 -5.69 -12.92 4.64
C LEU A 239 -6.14 -14.36 4.40
N ARG A 240 -6.64 -15.02 5.44
CA ARG A 240 -7.29 -16.34 5.31
C ARG A 240 -8.80 -16.21 5.37
N LEU A 241 -9.48 -16.89 4.45
CA LEU A 241 -10.94 -16.98 4.41
C LEU A 241 -11.35 -18.44 4.61
N ARG A 242 -12.20 -18.69 5.60
CA ARG A 242 -12.59 -20.03 6.04
C ARG A 242 -14.10 -20.20 6.02
N ASN A 243 -14.57 -21.29 5.44
CA ASN A 243 -15.94 -21.74 5.63
C ASN A 243 -16.09 -22.40 7.02
N GLN A 244 -17.06 -21.94 7.79
CA GLN A 244 -17.39 -22.48 9.10
C GLN A 244 -18.67 -23.33 9.09
N SER A 245 -19.37 -23.39 7.95
CA SER A 245 -20.60 -24.16 7.75
C SER A 245 -20.35 -25.64 7.41
N PRO A 246 -21.31 -26.53 7.74
CA PRO A 246 -21.27 -27.94 7.32
C PRO A 246 -21.63 -28.15 5.84
N THR A 247 -22.03 -27.09 5.14
CA THR A 247 -22.37 -27.08 3.70
C THR A 247 -21.41 -26.20 2.93
N THR A 248 -21.40 -26.34 1.61
CA THR A 248 -20.74 -25.38 0.72
C THR A 248 -21.27 -23.97 0.97
N ASN A 249 -20.38 -22.98 0.95
CA ASN A 249 -20.71 -21.58 1.19
C ASN A 249 -20.02 -20.72 0.12
N THR A 250 -20.80 -19.91 -0.60
CA THR A 250 -20.26 -18.90 -1.51
C THR A 250 -20.15 -17.57 -0.78
N ILE A 251 -18.92 -17.07 -0.66
CA ILE A 251 -18.62 -15.82 0.01
C ILE A 251 -18.29 -14.78 -1.05
N THR A 252 -19.05 -13.70 -1.08
CA THR A 252 -18.90 -12.59 -2.02
C THR A 252 -18.25 -11.40 -1.34
N LEU A 253 -17.20 -10.86 -1.95
CA LEU A 253 -16.53 -9.63 -1.59
C LEU A 253 -16.91 -8.51 -2.57
N ARG A 254 -17.16 -7.32 -2.04
CA ARG A 254 -17.22 -6.07 -2.80
C ARG A 254 -16.48 -4.95 -2.08
N LEU A 255 -16.05 -3.94 -2.83
CA LEU A 255 -15.43 -2.73 -2.28
C LEU A 255 -16.42 -1.57 -2.34
N ILE A 256 -16.65 -0.95 -1.19
CA ILE A 256 -17.55 0.20 -1.03
C ILE A 256 -16.72 1.42 -0.66
N ALA A 257 -17.12 2.60 -1.14
CA ALA A 257 -16.49 3.85 -0.76
C ALA A 257 -16.60 4.09 0.76
N SER A 258 -15.54 4.65 1.36
CA SER A 258 -15.62 5.16 2.73
C SER A 258 -16.58 6.34 2.80
N GLU A 259 -17.34 6.45 3.90
CA GLU A 259 -18.03 7.69 4.22
C GLU A 259 -17.04 8.83 4.51
N THR A 260 -17.55 10.07 4.46
CA THR A 260 -16.78 11.26 4.83
C THR A 260 -16.30 11.16 6.29
N PRO A 261 -15.00 11.39 6.55
CA PRO A 261 -14.44 11.41 7.90
C PRO A 261 -15.09 12.46 8.81
N PRO A 262 -15.20 12.21 10.13
CA PRO A 262 -15.50 13.25 11.11
C PRO A 262 -14.50 14.42 11.06
N THR A 263 -14.92 15.60 11.51
CA THR A 263 -14.05 16.78 11.61
C THR A 263 -12.79 16.48 12.43
N GLY A 264 -11.65 16.96 11.97
CA GLY A 264 -10.35 16.72 12.61
C GLY A 264 -9.65 15.41 12.21
N GLN A 265 -10.32 14.55 11.43
CA GLN A 265 -9.71 13.35 10.84
C GLN A 265 -9.14 13.64 9.44
N THR A 266 -8.17 12.82 9.01
CA THR A 266 -7.58 12.93 7.67
C THR A 266 -8.63 12.79 6.58
N ASN A 267 -8.65 13.73 5.64
CA ASN A 267 -9.58 13.69 4.51
C ASN A 267 -9.32 12.49 3.58
N ILE A 268 -10.37 11.98 2.94
CA ILE A 268 -10.29 10.87 1.98
C ILE A 268 -10.53 11.43 0.58
N VAL A 269 -9.59 11.17 -0.34
CA VAL A 269 -9.63 11.70 -1.72
C VAL A 269 -10.18 10.72 -2.76
N GLY A 270 -10.45 9.47 -2.36
CA GLY A 270 -10.97 8.44 -3.25
C GLY A 270 -10.97 7.05 -2.63
N VAL A 271 -11.43 6.07 -3.42
CA VAL A 271 -11.44 4.65 -3.06
C VAL A 271 -10.14 3.99 -3.57
N PRO A 272 -9.44 3.18 -2.77
CA PRO A 272 -8.21 2.53 -3.23
C PRO A 272 -8.52 1.50 -4.34
N PRO A 273 -7.79 1.48 -5.46
CA PRO A 273 -7.99 0.52 -6.55
C PRO A 273 -7.45 -0.85 -6.15
N ILE A 274 -8.30 -1.65 -5.50
CA ILE A 274 -7.96 -2.99 -5.02
C ILE A 274 -8.18 -4.02 -6.12
N LEU A 275 -7.19 -4.91 -6.26
CA LEU A 275 -7.21 -6.08 -7.13
C LEU A 275 -7.24 -7.35 -6.27
N VAL A 276 -8.02 -8.35 -6.66
CA VAL A 276 -7.95 -9.71 -6.12
C VAL A 276 -7.08 -10.55 -7.04
N ARG A 277 -6.13 -11.30 -6.47
CA ARG A 277 -5.35 -12.29 -7.24
C ARG A 277 -6.27 -13.42 -7.72
N GLY A 278 -6.38 -13.58 -9.03
CA GLY A 278 -7.18 -14.60 -9.69
C GLY A 278 -6.46 -15.92 -9.87
N THR A 279 -6.80 -16.63 -10.95
CA THR A 279 -6.29 -17.97 -11.27
C THR A 279 -4.86 -17.90 -11.83
N LEU A 280 -4.05 -18.90 -11.52
CA LEU A 280 -2.74 -19.11 -12.14
C LEU A 280 -2.93 -19.66 -13.55
N ASP A 281 -2.37 -18.99 -14.55
CA ASP A 281 -2.23 -19.54 -15.89
C ASP A 281 -1.08 -20.57 -15.89
N PRO A 282 -1.34 -21.85 -16.23
CA PRO A 282 -0.33 -22.90 -16.19
C PRO A 282 0.74 -22.77 -17.29
N THR A 283 0.49 -22.01 -18.35
CA THR A 283 1.45 -21.78 -19.44
C THR A 283 2.41 -20.65 -19.11
N THR A 284 1.88 -19.53 -18.63
CA THR A 284 2.70 -18.34 -18.32
C THR A 284 3.23 -18.33 -16.89
N LEU A 285 2.64 -19.14 -16.00
CA LEU A 285 2.89 -19.13 -14.55
C LEU A 285 2.59 -17.77 -13.90
N LEU A 286 1.73 -16.96 -14.52
CA LEU A 286 1.28 -15.67 -14.02
C LEU A 286 -0.15 -15.75 -13.49
N TYR A 287 -0.45 -14.99 -12.44
CA TYR A 287 -1.81 -14.89 -11.91
C TYR A 287 -2.58 -13.80 -12.66
N SER A 288 -3.83 -14.09 -13.02
CA SER A 288 -4.77 -13.05 -13.44
C SER A 288 -5.10 -12.11 -12.27
N SER A 289 -5.60 -10.93 -12.59
CA SER A 289 -6.10 -9.95 -11.63
C SER A 289 -7.58 -9.68 -11.88
N VAL A 290 -8.32 -9.48 -10.80
CA VAL A 290 -9.72 -9.05 -10.87
C VAL A 290 -9.84 -7.75 -10.08
N PRO A 291 -10.11 -6.60 -10.72
CA PRO A 291 -10.40 -5.37 -10.00
C PRO A 291 -11.67 -5.49 -9.16
N LEU A 292 -11.74 -4.74 -8.07
CA LEU A 292 -12.96 -4.55 -7.27
C LEU A 292 -13.65 -3.21 -7.55
N ILE A 293 -13.07 -2.41 -8.44
CA ILE A 293 -13.62 -1.14 -8.92
C ILE A 293 -13.38 -1.11 -10.42
N ALA A 294 -14.46 -1.01 -11.20
CA ALA A 294 -14.38 -0.92 -12.65
C ALA A 294 -13.99 0.51 -13.07
N GLY A 295 -12.70 0.79 -13.23
CA GLY A 295 -12.23 2.09 -13.71
C GLY A 295 -12.62 3.26 -12.81
N ASN A 296 -12.30 4.49 -13.23
CA ASN A 296 -12.34 5.71 -12.41
C ASN A 296 -13.75 6.21 -12.01
N ILE A 297 -14.75 5.33 -12.02
CA ILE A 297 -16.13 5.61 -11.64
C ILE A 297 -16.39 4.95 -10.30
N ASN A 298 -16.83 5.76 -9.33
CA ASN A 298 -17.22 5.37 -7.98
C ASN A 298 -18.50 4.49 -7.95
N LEU A 299 -18.63 3.51 -8.86
CA LEU A 299 -19.79 2.64 -8.99
C LEU A 299 -19.44 1.26 -8.44
N GLU A 300 -20.25 0.83 -7.47
CA GLU A 300 -20.17 -0.39 -6.67
C GLU A 300 -20.46 -1.68 -7.46
N THR A 301 -19.81 -1.91 -8.61
CA THR A 301 -20.29 -2.92 -9.57
C THR A 301 -19.49 -4.20 -9.68
N GLU A 302 -18.24 -4.26 -9.20
CA GLU A 302 -17.45 -5.49 -9.29
C GLU A 302 -17.43 -6.25 -7.97
N ILE A 303 -17.82 -7.53 -8.07
CA ILE A 303 -17.82 -8.49 -6.98
C ILE A 303 -16.83 -9.60 -7.29
N TYR A 304 -16.20 -10.14 -6.24
CA TYR A 304 -15.39 -11.36 -6.33
C TYR A 304 -15.98 -12.40 -5.39
N SER A 305 -16.14 -13.64 -5.85
CA SER A 305 -16.71 -14.70 -5.01
C SER A 305 -15.78 -15.91 -4.88
N TRP A 306 -15.78 -16.51 -3.69
CA TRP A 306 -15.17 -17.81 -3.43
C TRP A 306 -16.26 -18.81 -3.04
N THR A 307 -16.36 -19.91 -3.76
CA THR A 307 -17.19 -21.06 -3.35
C THR A 307 -16.33 -22.03 -2.57
N LEU A 308 -16.52 -22.06 -1.25
CA LEU A 308 -15.74 -22.87 -0.34
C LEU A 308 -16.50 -24.16 0.04
N PRO A 309 -15.88 -25.34 -0.08
CA PRO A 309 -16.45 -26.60 0.40
C PRO A 309 -16.78 -26.57 1.91
N PRO A 310 -17.57 -27.54 2.41
CA PRO A 310 -17.87 -27.69 3.83
C PRO A 310 -16.63 -27.63 4.73
N LYS A 311 -16.81 -27.09 5.94
CA LYS A 311 -15.77 -27.00 6.97
C LYS A 311 -15.02 -28.33 7.14
N GLY A 312 -13.69 -28.25 7.14
CA GLY A 312 -12.80 -29.39 7.33
C GLY A 312 -12.52 -30.20 6.06
N LYS A 313 -13.11 -29.84 4.92
CA LYS A 313 -12.76 -30.41 3.61
C LYS A 313 -11.59 -29.63 2.97
N PRO A 314 -10.77 -30.27 2.12
CA PRO A 314 -9.76 -29.57 1.32
C PRO A 314 -10.39 -28.40 0.55
N GLY A 315 -9.76 -27.23 0.62
CA GLY A 315 -10.27 -26.01 -0.02
C GLY A 315 -11.28 -25.20 0.81
N SER A 316 -11.72 -25.69 1.99
CA SER A 316 -12.58 -24.91 2.90
C SER A 316 -11.87 -23.74 3.60
N ASP A 317 -10.55 -23.63 3.45
CA ASP A 317 -9.71 -22.54 3.95
C ASP A 317 -8.72 -22.10 2.86
N VAL A 318 -8.88 -20.88 2.37
CA VAL A 318 -8.11 -20.32 1.25
C VAL A 318 -7.32 -19.08 1.66
N GLN A 319 -6.20 -18.85 0.97
CA GLN A 319 -5.49 -17.58 1.05
C GLN A 319 -6.11 -16.62 0.04
N VAL A 320 -6.59 -15.48 0.53
CA VAL A 320 -6.98 -14.34 -0.31
C VAL A 320 -5.79 -13.39 -0.35
N VAL A 321 -5.41 -12.98 -1.57
CA VAL A 321 -4.33 -12.01 -1.78
C VAL A 321 -4.90 -10.79 -2.48
N LEU A 322 -4.91 -9.69 -1.75
CA LEU A 322 -5.35 -8.37 -2.19
C LEU A 322 -4.14 -7.58 -2.67
N GLY A 323 -4.26 -6.95 -3.82
CA GLY A 323 -3.25 -6.10 -4.42
C GLY A 323 -3.75 -4.67 -4.55
N LEU A 324 -2.84 -3.71 -4.56
CA LEU A 324 -3.14 -2.31 -4.77
C LEU A 324 -2.53 -1.84 -6.09
N ALA A 325 -3.36 -1.38 -7.02
CA ALA A 325 -2.91 -0.73 -8.25
C ALA A 325 -2.45 0.71 -7.96
N ARG A 326 -1.22 0.87 -7.46
CA ARG A 326 -0.71 2.16 -6.93
C ARG A 326 -0.61 3.26 -7.98
N ASP A 327 -0.36 2.90 -9.23
CA ASP A 327 -0.37 3.79 -10.38
C ASP A 327 -1.75 4.43 -10.59
N GLN A 328 -2.83 3.71 -10.27
CA GLN A 328 -4.22 4.16 -10.36
C GLN A 328 -4.73 4.92 -9.14
N LEU A 329 -3.97 5.01 -8.04
CA LEU A 329 -4.38 5.82 -6.88
C LEU A 329 -4.56 7.29 -7.29
N SER A 330 -5.69 7.87 -6.92
CA SER A 330 -5.97 9.30 -7.12
C SER A 330 -5.23 10.20 -6.12
N GLY A 331 -5.28 11.50 -6.34
CA GLY A 331 -4.72 12.51 -5.44
C GLY A 331 -3.22 12.76 -5.60
N LYS A 332 -2.70 13.58 -4.70
CA LYS A 332 -1.31 13.99 -4.59
C LYS A 332 -0.57 13.10 -3.59
N PRO A 333 0.78 13.03 -3.64
CA PRO A 333 1.55 12.33 -2.62
C PRO A 333 1.16 12.75 -1.20
N GLY A 334 0.91 11.77 -0.33
CA GLY A 334 0.42 11.98 1.04
C GLY A 334 -1.10 11.92 1.19
N ASP A 335 -1.87 12.03 0.10
CA ASP A 335 -3.33 11.90 0.16
C ASP A 335 -3.75 10.46 0.51
N LEU A 336 -4.85 10.36 1.26
CA LEU A 336 -5.42 9.11 1.73
C LEU A 336 -6.58 8.66 0.82
N SER A 337 -6.48 7.44 0.31
CA SER A 337 -7.63 6.72 -0.25
C SER A 337 -8.09 5.65 0.75
N ALA A 338 -9.40 5.52 0.95
CA ALA A 338 -9.95 4.53 1.86
C ALA A 338 -11.31 4.01 1.41
N GLY A 339 -11.61 2.76 1.78
CA GLY A 339 -12.85 2.07 1.46
C GLY A 339 -13.12 0.91 2.41
N VAL A 340 -14.22 0.21 2.17
CA VAL A 340 -14.70 -0.90 2.99
C VAL A 340 -14.84 -2.14 2.12
N LEU A 341 -14.08 -3.17 2.44
CA LEU A 341 -14.23 -4.50 1.88
C LEU A 341 -15.37 -5.19 2.61
N GLN A 342 -16.52 -5.32 1.96
CA GLN A 342 -17.69 -5.99 2.53
C GLN A 342 -17.79 -7.41 2.02
N LEU A 343 -17.86 -8.37 2.94
CA LEU A 343 -18.07 -9.78 2.64
C LEU A 343 -19.44 -10.24 3.11
N THR A 344 -20.13 -11.02 2.28
CA THR A 344 -21.43 -11.66 2.58
C THR A 344 -21.42 -13.10 2.11
N ASP A 345 -22.17 -13.98 2.78
CA ASP A 345 -22.42 -15.34 2.32
C ASP A 345 -23.71 -15.46 1.49
N ASP A 346 -23.78 -16.51 0.67
CA ASP A 346 -24.94 -16.83 -0.16
C ASP A 346 -26.18 -17.28 0.63
N GLN A 347 -26.03 -17.64 1.91
CA GLN A 347 -27.15 -17.95 2.81
C GLN A 347 -27.71 -16.68 3.50
N GLY A 348 -27.08 -15.52 3.28
CA GLY A 348 -27.45 -14.24 3.87
C GLY A 348 -27.41 -14.22 5.40
N LEU A 349 -26.55 -15.02 6.04
CA LEU A 349 -26.47 -15.12 7.50
C LEU A 349 -25.50 -14.11 8.11
N MET A 350 -24.49 -13.66 7.37
CA MET A 350 -23.40 -12.84 7.86
C MET A 350 -22.96 -11.78 6.85
N ARG A 351 -22.63 -10.60 7.39
CA ARG A 351 -21.96 -9.50 6.73
C ARG A 351 -20.75 -9.08 7.55
N MET A 352 -19.57 -9.13 6.95
CA MET A 352 -18.34 -8.61 7.54
C MET A 352 -17.89 -7.36 6.80
N ASP A 353 -17.59 -6.28 7.54
CA ASP A 353 -17.04 -5.06 6.97
C ASP A 353 -15.59 -4.92 7.42
N LEU A 354 -14.66 -4.89 6.46
CA LEU A 354 -13.23 -4.76 6.71
C LEU A 354 -12.72 -3.45 6.15
N GLY A 355 -11.91 -2.77 6.95
CA GLY A 355 -11.25 -1.57 6.49
C GLY A 355 -10.15 -1.78 5.47
N VAL A 356 -10.12 -0.96 4.42
CA VAL A 356 -8.98 -0.90 3.49
C VAL A 356 -8.55 0.54 3.23
N ALA A 357 -7.25 0.81 3.30
CA ALA A 357 -6.70 2.13 3.03
C ALA A 357 -5.31 2.09 2.40
N ALA A 358 -4.99 3.15 1.65
CA ALA A 358 -3.70 3.38 1.03
C ALA A 358 -3.37 4.88 1.02
N VAL A 359 -2.09 5.20 1.11
CA VAL A 359 -1.57 6.56 0.94
C VAL A 359 -0.88 6.65 -0.40
N LYS A 360 -1.16 7.70 -1.18
CA LYS A 360 -0.48 7.95 -2.46
C LYS A 360 0.99 8.22 -2.17
N SER A 361 1.88 7.39 -2.70
CA SER A 361 3.32 7.58 -2.59
C SER A 361 3.81 8.71 -3.49
N SER A 362 4.90 9.34 -3.08
CA SER A 362 5.68 10.21 -3.96
C SER A 362 6.56 9.37 -4.88
N LEU A 363 6.69 9.76 -6.14
CA LEU A 363 7.66 9.21 -7.07
C LEU A 363 9.06 9.85 -6.95
N ALA A 364 9.20 10.87 -6.11
CA ALA A 364 10.47 11.54 -5.83
C ALA A 364 11.48 10.56 -5.22
N GLY A 365 12.76 10.69 -5.51
CA GLY A 365 13.79 9.85 -4.92
C GLY A 365 14.90 9.51 -5.90
N LEU A 366 15.78 8.62 -5.46
CA LEU A 366 16.84 8.06 -6.29
C LEU A 366 16.39 6.74 -6.93
N TRP A 367 16.47 6.70 -8.26
CA TRP A 367 16.13 5.58 -9.11
C TRP A 367 17.39 5.07 -9.80
N VAL A 368 17.69 3.78 -9.63
CA VAL A 368 18.89 3.15 -10.19
C VAL A 368 18.52 1.86 -10.89
N GLY A 369 19.12 1.65 -12.06
CA GLY A 369 18.96 0.42 -12.81
C GLY A 369 19.75 0.49 -14.10
N GLU A 370 19.26 -0.14 -15.16
CA GLU A 370 20.02 -0.33 -16.40
C GLU A 370 19.12 -0.22 -17.63
N ALA A 371 19.71 0.22 -18.73
CA ALA A 371 19.21 -0.03 -20.08
C ALA A 371 19.94 -1.24 -20.67
N GLN A 372 19.19 -2.20 -21.21
CA GLN A 372 19.68 -3.37 -21.92
C GLN A 372 19.59 -3.10 -23.43
N VAL A 373 20.65 -2.56 -24.01
CA VAL A 373 20.69 -2.27 -25.45
C VAL A 373 20.69 -3.57 -26.24
N SER A 374 19.65 -3.81 -27.03
CA SER A 374 19.42 -5.05 -27.77
C SER A 374 19.47 -4.85 -29.29
N GLN A 375 19.44 -3.60 -29.76
CA GLN A 375 19.46 -3.27 -31.18
C GLN A 375 20.34 -2.06 -31.47
N VAL A 376 20.97 -2.08 -32.64
CA VAL A 376 21.78 -0.98 -33.18
C VAL A 376 21.38 -0.72 -34.61
N VAL A 377 21.42 0.55 -35.03
CA VAL A 377 21.17 0.90 -36.43
C VAL A 377 22.29 0.35 -37.31
N GLN A 378 21.92 -0.36 -38.37
CA GLN A 378 22.88 -0.75 -39.39
C GLN A 378 23.32 0.51 -40.14
N TYR A 379 24.59 0.57 -40.53
CA TYR A 379 25.08 1.60 -41.44
C TYR A 379 25.79 0.91 -42.60
N LEU A 380 24.99 0.30 -43.48
CA LEU A 380 25.47 -0.41 -44.65
C LEU A 380 25.21 0.45 -45.88
N VAL A 381 26.28 1.02 -46.42
CA VAL A 381 26.25 1.85 -47.63
C VAL A 381 26.36 0.91 -48.84
N ASN A 382 25.30 0.84 -49.63
CA ASN A 382 25.33 0.17 -50.92
C ASN A 382 25.70 1.20 -51.98
N TYR A 383 26.82 0.97 -52.67
CA TYR A 383 27.23 1.80 -53.79
C TYR A 383 26.52 1.36 -55.06
N GLN A 384 26.19 2.33 -55.91
CA GLN A 384 25.76 2.07 -57.28
C GLN A 384 26.88 1.33 -58.01
N ARG A 385 26.54 0.27 -58.73
CA ARG A 385 27.50 -0.51 -59.52
C ARG A 385 27.27 -0.30 -61.01
N ASP A 386 28.34 -0.28 -61.79
CA ASP A 386 28.29 -0.31 -63.25
C ASP A 386 27.86 -1.69 -63.77
N PRO A 387 27.59 -1.87 -65.08
CA PRO A 387 27.19 -3.16 -65.64
C PRO A 387 28.22 -4.29 -65.48
N VAL A 388 29.45 -3.98 -65.07
CA VAL A 388 30.54 -4.95 -64.82
C VAL A 388 30.74 -5.17 -63.30
N GLY A 389 29.86 -4.59 -62.46
CA GLY A 389 29.84 -4.78 -61.01
C GLY A 389 30.78 -3.86 -60.21
N LYS A 390 31.47 -2.90 -60.84
CA LYS A 390 32.36 -1.96 -60.13
C LYS A 390 31.58 -0.77 -59.55
N PRO A 391 31.92 -0.26 -58.36
CA PRO A 391 31.28 0.93 -57.81
C PRO A 391 31.45 2.15 -58.74
N VAL A 392 30.35 2.83 -59.03
CA VAL A 392 30.35 4.05 -59.84
C VAL A 392 30.96 5.20 -59.03
N ILE A 393 31.87 5.96 -59.64
CA ILE A 393 32.45 7.18 -59.05
C ILE A 393 31.78 8.40 -59.69
N LYS A 394 31.26 9.31 -58.87
CA LYS A 394 30.79 10.63 -59.27
C LYS A 394 31.87 11.66 -58.97
N LEU A 395 32.16 12.54 -59.92
CA LEU A 395 32.99 13.70 -59.66
C LEU A 395 32.14 14.75 -58.95
N THR A 396 32.55 15.10 -57.73
CA THR A 396 32.17 16.38 -57.13
C THR A 396 33.30 17.36 -57.39
N ASN A 397 33.04 18.66 -57.33
CA ASN A 397 33.81 19.77 -57.92
C ASN A 397 35.35 19.79 -57.71
N THR A 398 35.93 18.90 -56.90
CA THR A 398 37.37 18.66 -56.79
C THR A 398 37.79 17.20 -56.48
N ASN A 399 36.88 16.24 -56.21
CA ASN A 399 37.22 14.86 -55.83
C ASN A 399 36.22 13.81 -56.38
N GLY A 400 36.72 12.60 -56.65
CA GLY A 400 35.88 11.43 -56.98
C GLY A 400 35.27 10.80 -55.73
N VAL A 401 33.94 10.71 -55.68
CA VAL A 401 33.18 10.11 -54.57
C VAL A 401 32.34 8.96 -55.12
N TYR A 402 32.31 7.82 -54.45
CA TYR A 402 31.43 6.72 -54.87
C TYR A 402 29.96 7.13 -54.82
N ALA A 403 29.22 6.80 -55.88
CA ALA A 403 27.78 7.00 -55.95
C ALA A 403 27.09 6.06 -54.96
N VAL A 404 26.50 6.62 -53.90
CA VAL A 404 25.67 5.86 -52.97
C VAL A 404 24.31 5.57 -53.63
N LEU A 405 23.94 4.29 -53.68
CA LEU A 405 22.64 3.83 -54.16
C LEU A 405 21.61 3.89 -53.02
N THR A 406 21.92 3.23 -51.90
CA THR A 406 21.10 3.24 -50.69
C THR A 406 21.98 3.14 -49.45
N THR A 407 21.51 3.70 -48.34
CA THR A 407 22.08 3.41 -47.01
C THR A 407 21.01 2.67 -46.23
N ASN A 408 21.30 1.42 -45.84
CA ASN A 408 20.42 0.67 -44.96
C ASN A 408 20.62 1.20 -43.53
N ALA A 409 19.53 1.71 -42.95
CA ALA A 409 19.45 2.27 -41.60
C ALA A 409 18.41 1.53 -40.72
N VAL A 410 18.22 0.23 -40.96
CA VAL A 410 17.33 -0.63 -40.16
C VAL A 410 17.98 -0.98 -38.82
N LEU A 411 17.18 -1.06 -37.76
CA LEU A 411 17.62 -1.58 -36.45
C LEU A 411 17.86 -3.09 -36.54
N GLY A 412 19.10 -3.51 -36.31
CA GLY A 412 19.48 -4.92 -36.23
C GLY A 412 19.72 -5.35 -34.79
N SER A 413 19.34 -6.58 -34.45
CA SER A 413 19.61 -7.16 -33.12
C SER A 413 21.10 -7.38 -32.91
N VAL A 414 21.55 -7.21 -31.66
CA VAL A 414 22.91 -7.61 -31.23
C VAL A 414 22.91 -9.04 -30.67
N PRO A 415 24.02 -9.80 -30.78
CA PRO A 415 24.10 -11.17 -30.25
C PRO A 415 23.95 -11.27 -28.73
N ARG A 416 24.28 -10.20 -27.99
CA ARG A 416 24.15 -10.10 -26.53
C ARG A 416 23.79 -8.67 -26.18
N THR A 417 22.83 -8.49 -25.27
CA THR A 417 22.44 -7.17 -24.79
C THR A 417 23.61 -6.48 -24.08
N PHE A 418 23.77 -5.18 -24.30
CA PHE A 418 24.79 -4.38 -23.63
C PHE A 418 24.17 -3.55 -22.51
N PRO A 419 24.54 -3.78 -21.23
CA PRO A 419 23.96 -3.07 -20.11
C PRO A 419 24.59 -1.68 -19.92
N LEU A 420 23.75 -0.65 -19.80
CA LEU A 420 24.12 0.73 -19.49
C LEU A 420 23.46 1.14 -18.18
N ARG A 421 24.24 1.42 -17.13
CA ARG A 421 23.67 1.87 -15.86
C ARG A 421 23.02 3.24 -15.99
N LEU A 422 21.78 3.35 -15.55
CA LEU A 422 21.04 4.60 -15.44
C LEU A 422 20.89 4.98 -13.97
N ILE A 423 21.19 6.25 -13.66
CA ILE A 423 21.01 6.85 -12.34
C ILE A 423 20.14 8.08 -12.54
N MET A 424 18.90 8.02 -12.06
CA MET A 424 17.95 9.11 -12.17
C MET A 424 17.56 9.58 -10.76
N HIS A 425 17.57 10.88 -10.53
CA HIS A 425 16.99 11.48 -9.33
C HIS A 425 15.76 12.30 -9.70
N ASP A 426 14.69 12.15 -8.94
CA ASP A 426 13.41 12.84 -9.13
C ASP A 426 13.13 13.63 -7.85
N ASP A 427 12.92 14.93 -7.92
CA ASP A 427 12.60 15.74 -6.73
C ASP A 427 11.07 15.83 -6.46
N GLY A 428 10.27 15.18 -7.32
CA GLY A 428 8.81 15.24 -7.34
C GLY A 428 8.26 16.27 -8.35
N THR A 429 9.11 17.14 -8.88
CA THR A 429 8.79 18.15 -9.90
C THR A 429 9.71 18.01 -11.12
N ASN A 430 11.01 17.88 -10.87
CA ASN A 430 12.06 17.77 -11.87
C ASN A 430 12.75 16.41 -11.77
N SER A 431 13.22 15.92 -12.91
CA SER A 431 14.06 14.72 -12.99
C SER A 431 15.44 15.06 -13.53
N PHE A 432 16.46 14.38 -13.01
CA PHE A 432 17.85 14.56 -13.38
C PHE A 432 18.50 13.21 -13.65
N LEU A 433 19.26 13.14 -14.74
CA LEU A 433 20.17 12.03 -15.02
C LEU A 433 21.54 12.34 -14.42
N LEU A 434 22.16 11.35 -13.77
CA LEU A 434 23.39 11.52 -13.00
C LEU A 434 24.50 10.61 -13.53
N GLN A 435 25.74 11.14 -13.59
CA GLN A 435 26.94 10.35 -13.85
C GLN A 435 27.34 9.54 -12.62
N ARG A 436 27.25 10.15 -11.43
CA ARG A 436 27.49 9.50 -10.15
C ARG A 436 26.64 10.13 -9.05
N VAL A 437 26.41 9.37 -7.99
CA VAL A 437 25.69 9.80 -6.79
C VAL A 437 26.29 9.13 -5.55
N PHE A 438 26.22 9.82 -4.43
CA PHE A 438 26.68 9.38 -3.13
C PHE A 438 25.49 9.23 -2.18
N LEU A 439 25.41 8.07 -1.53
CA LEU A 439 24.44 7.74 -0.50
C LEU A 439 25.19 7.63 0.82
N GLY A 440 24.71 8.32 1.85
CA GLY A 440 25.36 8.29 3.15
C GLY A 440 24.60 9.14 4.15
N SER A 441 25.27 9.56 5.21
CA SER A 441 24.70 10.47 6.21
C SER A 441 25.42 11.83 6.16
N ASP A 442 24.69 12.89 6.48
CA ASP A 442 25.27 14.22 6.69
C ASP A 442 25.92 14.36 8.08
N LEU A 443 26.47 15.53 8.40
CA LEU A 443 27.12 15.81 9.68
C LEU A 443 26.19 15.63 10.89
N THR A 444 24.88 15.76 10.70
CA THR A 444 23.85 15.53 11.73
C THR A 444 23.34 14.08 11.74
N THR A 445 23.99 13.19 10.99
CA THR A 445 23.67 11.76 10.85
C THR A 445 22.37 11.45 10.11
N ASN A 446 21.75 12.45 9.46
CA ASN A 446 20.58 12.23 8.63
C ASN A 446 20.98 11.58 7.29
N PRO A 447 20.22 10.60 6.78
CA PRO A 447 20.50 10.01 5.48
C PRO A 447 20.29 11.03 4.37
N ILE A 448 21.23 11.11 3.41
CA ILE A 448 21.20 12.03 2.28
C ILE A 448 21.59 11.34 0.98
N VAL A 449 21.11 11.93 -0.12
CA VAL A 449 21.57 11.67 -1.49
C VAL A 449 22.37 12.90 -1.93
N ALA A 450 23.59 12.73 -2.40
CA ALA A 450 24.49 13.84 -2.74
C ALA A 450 25.20 13.66 -4.09
N THR A 451 25.53 14.76 -4.77
CA THR A 451 26.34 14.74 -6.00
C THR A 451 27.82 14.58 -5.72
N GLU A 452 28.29 14.93 -4.53
CA GLU A 452 29.70 14.85 -4.15
C GLU A 452 29.90 14.26 -2.75
N GLN A 453 31.02 13.56 -2.57
CA GLN A 453 31.37 12.95 -1.28
C GLN A 453 31.55 13.99 -0.17
N ARG A 454 31.95 15.22 -0.50
CA ARG A 454 32.19 16.30 0.49
C ARG A 454 30.96 16.68 1.32
N PHE A 455 29.77 16.31 0.85
CA PHE A 455 28.52 16.53 1.59
C PHE A 455 28.21 15.44 2.61
N LEU A 456 28.89 14.30 2.52
CA LEU A 456 28.74 13.22 3.48
C LEU A 456 29.59 13.49 4.73
N ASN A 457 29.19 12.89 5.84
CA ASN A 457 29.96 12.89 7.07
C ASN A 457 31.28 12.12 6.89
N PRO A 458 32.44 12.78 7.06
CA PRO A 458 33.74 12.15 6.87
C PRO A 458 34.00 11.00 7.84
N GLU A 459 33.41 11.03 9.04
CA GLU A 459 33.54 9.96 10.06
C GLU A 459 32.71 8.71 9.73
N ARG A 460 31.79 8.80 8.77
CA ARG A 460 30.86 7.72 8.41
C ARG A 460 30.97 7.27 6.95
N LEU A 461 32.08 7.57 6.28
CA LEU A 461 32.29 7.14 4.90
C LEU A 461 32.35 5.62 4.73
N GLY A 462 32.69 4.87 5.78
CA GLY A 462 32.71 3.40 5.76
C GLY A 462 31.34 2.75 5.52
N SER A 463 30.24 3.45 5.82
CA SER A 463 28.86 3.00 5.53
C SER A 463 28.23 3.73 4.35
N ALA A 464 28.97 4.60 3.67
CA ALA A 464 28.51 5.31 2.49
C ALA A 464 28.69 4.47 1.22
N HIS A 465 27.90 4.77 0.20
CA HIS A 465 27.96 4.12 -1.10
C HIS A 465 28.08 5.17 -2.22
N ARG A 466 28.94 4.87 -3.21
CA ARG A 466 29.02 5.61 -4.47
C ARG A 466 28.46 4.73 -5.58
N ILE A 467 27.48 5.25 -6.31
CA ILE A 467 26.96 4.61 -7.52
C ILE A 467 27.39 5.46 -8.72
N SER A 468 28.00 4.83 -9.72
CA SER A 468 28.50 5.51 -10.92
C SER A 468 28.02 4.81 -12.19
N ALA A 469 27.69 5.61 -13.21
CA ALA A 469 27.42 5.20 -14.58
C ALA A 469 28.68 5.43 -15.43
N VAL A 470 29.40 4.35 -15.75
CA VAL A 470 30.73 4.43 -16.40
C VAL A 470 30.68 4.86 -17.86
N HIS A 471 29.53 4.70 -18.52
CA HIS A 471 29.35 5.10 -19.91
C HIS A 471 29.05 6.60 -20.07
N MET A 472 28.85 7.33 -18.98
CA MET A 472 28.61 8.77 -18.98
C MET A 472 29.94 9.53 -18.87
N PRO A 473 30.08 10.70 -19.53
CA PRO A 473 31.31 11.47 -19.47
C PRO A 473 31.59 11.94 -18.04
N TRP A 474 32.81 11.72 -17.56
CA TRP A 474 33.21 12.18 -16.24
C TRP A 474 33.41 13.70 -16.23
N SER A 475 32.97 14.35 -15.16
CA SER A 475 33.35 15.73 -14.85
C SER A 475 33.63 15.90 -13.36
N ALA A 476 34.47 16.89 -13.03
CA ALA A 476 34.74 17.24 -11.64
C ALA A 476 33.48 17.78 -10.94
N SER A 477 32.72 18.64 -11.64
CA SER A 477 31.52 19.29 -11.10
C SER A 477 30.35 18.33 -10.85
N ASN A 478 30.31 17.17 -11.53
CA ASN A 478 29.20 16.20 -11.48
C ASN A 478 27.82 16.86 -11.57
N THR A 479 27.69 17.85 -12.45
CA THR A 479 26.46 18.62 -12.60
C THR A 479 25.31 17.69 -13.03
N PRO A 480 24.19 17.63 -12.28
CA PRO A 480 23.03 16.85 -12.68
C PRO A 480 22.48 17.29 -14.04
N LEU A 481 22.22 16.34 -14.93
CA LEU A 481 21.69 16.61 -16.27
C LEU A 481 20.17 16.68 -16.20
N PRO A 482 19.53 17.83 -16.46
CA PRO A 482 18.08 17.93 -16.41
C PRO A 482 17.44 17.04 -17.47
N MET A 483 16.34 16.39 -17.10
CA MET A 483 15.51 15.61 -18.01
C MET A 483 14.22 16.37 -18.31
N THR A 484 13.85 16.47 -19.58
CA THR A 484 12.53 16.98 -19.98
C THR A 484 11.55 15.82 -20.05
N LEU A 485 10.37 15.98 -19.46
CA LEU A 485 9.29 14.99 -19.53
C LEU A 485 8.19 15.48 -20.48
N VAL A 486 7.98 14.77 -21.59
CA VAL A 486 6.94 15.09 -22.58
C VAL A 486 6.17 13.82 -22.90
N SER A 487 4.83 13.85 -22.75
CA SER A 487 3.97 12.69 -23.01
C SER A 487 4.45 11.40 -22.31
N ASN A 488 4.87 11.54 -21.04
CA ASN A 488 5.43 10.46 -20.22
C ASN A 488 6.76 9.85 -20.71
N VAL A 489 7.48 10.51 -21.62
CA VAL A 489 8.82 10.13 -22.08
C VAL A 489 9.85 11.07 -21.48
N TYR A 490 10.81 10.52 -20.74
CA TYR A 490 11.94 11.28 -20.21
C TYR A 490 13.00 11.43 -21.30
N ARG A 491 13.47 12.65 -21.53
CA ARG A 491 14.54 12.95 -22.48
C ARG A 491 15.69 13.65 -21.78
N ALA A 492 16.92 13.19 -22.00
CA ALA A 492 18.14 13.82 -21.53
C ALA A 492 19.13 14.00 -22.69
N SER A 493 19.81 15.13 -22.73
CA SER A 493 20.92 15.37 -23.67
C SER A 493 22.23 15.42 -22.90
N ILE A 494 23.19 14.63 -23.35
CA ILE A 494 24.54 14.53 -22.80
C ILE A 494 25.49 15.09 -23.85
N LEU A 495 26.15 16.18 -23.51
CA LEU A 495 27.17 16.79 -24.35
C LEU A 495 28.55 16.38 -23.83
N THR A 496 29.36 15.82 -24.72
CA THR A 496 30.79 15.64 -24.51
C THR A 496 31.52 16.55 -25.51
N PRO A 497 32.04 17.70 -25.04
CA PRO A 497 32.82 18.60 -25.89
C PRO A 497 34.02 17.91 -26.54
N TYR A 498 34.45 18.39 -27.70
CA TYR A 498 35.55 17.79 -28.48
C TYR A 498 36.89 17.85 -27.75
N ASP A 499 37.03 18.84 -26.86
CA ASP A 499 38.21 19.18 -26.06
C ASP A 499 38.08 18.70 -24.61
N ALA A 500 37.08 17.87 -24.29
CA ALA A 500 36.87 17.35 -22.94
C ALA A 500 37.90 16.25 -22.59
N VAL A 501 39.10 16.68 -22.19
CA VAL A 501 40.21 15.81 -21.77
C VAL A 501 39.75 14.84 -20.68
N GLY A 502 40.04 13.55 -20.86
CA GLY A 502 39.70 12.49 -19.90
C GLY A 502 38.25 11.99 -19.96
N ALA A 503 37.38 12.62 -20.76
CA ALA A 503 35.99 12.19 -20.96
C ALA A 503 35.64 11.90 -22.42
N ASN A 504 36.24 12.64 -23.36
CA ASN A 504 36.05 12.41 -24.79
C ASN A 504 36.97 11.28 -25.29
N PRO A 505 36.42 10.18 -25.85
CA PRO A 505 37.23 9.04 -26.31
C PRO A 505 38.12 9.35 -27.52
N PHE A 506 37.95 10.49 -28.19
CA PHE A 506 38.79 10.92 -29.31
C PHE A 506 39.98 11.79 -28.89
N VAL A 507 40.10 12.12 -27.60
CA VAL A 507 41.18 12.97 -27.08
C VAL A 507 42.21 12.08 -26.37
N HIS A 508 43.41 12.05 -26.92
CA HIS A 508 44.56 11.37 -26.35
C HIS A 508 45.57 12.43 -25.89
N GLN A 509 45.44 12.88 -24.64
CA GLN A 509 46.18 14.02 -24.07
C GLN A 509 47.71 13.98 -24.27
N TYR A 510 48.29 12.79 -24.43
CA TYR A 510 49.74 12.61 -24.56
C TYR A 510 50.17 12.10 -25.95
N HIS A 511 49.25 12.09 -26.92
CA HIS A 511 49.55 11.69 -28.29
C HIS A 511 49.53 12.91 -29.22
N PRO A 512 50.65 13.29 -29.85
CA PRO A 512 50.78 14.52 -30.65
C PRO A 512 49.74 14.73 -31.76
N ASP A 513 49.19 13.64 -32.32
CA ASP A 513 48.20 13.71 -33.41
C ASP A 513 46.73 13.73 -32.93
N HIS A 514 46.48 13.69 -31.62
CA HIS A 514 45.15 13.54 -31.03
C HIS A 514 44.96 14.27 -29.69
N ASP A 515 45.77 15.28 -29.39
CA ASP A 515 45.67 16.08 -28.16
C ASP A 515 44.88 17.39 -28.36
N ASN A 516 44.40 17.65 -29.58
CA ASN A 516 43.79 18.88 -30.07
C ASN A 516 44.72 20.09 -30.01
N LEU A 517 46.04 19.92 -30.02
CA LEU A 517 46.98 21.03 -30.05
C LEU A 517 47.63 21.14 -31.43
N ASN A 518 48.04 22.35 -31.80
CA ASN A 518 48.84 22.53 -33.00
C ASN A 518 50.22 21.86 -32.85
N ALA A 519 50.98 21.72 -33.94
CA ALA A 519 52.30 21.08 -33.94
C ALA A 519 53.35 21.72 -32.99
N THR A 520 53.08 22.92 -32.45
CA THR A 520 53.93 23.60 -31.48
C THR A 520 53.43 23.49 -30.04
N PHE A 521 52.30 22.82 -29.81
CA PHE A 521 51.62 22.68 -28.52
C PHE A 521 51.24 24.02 -27.85
N THR A 522 51.01 25.07 -28.65
CA THR A 522 50.72 26.43 -28.13
C THR A 522 49.26 26.84 -28.25
N GLN A 523 48.50 26.21 -29.15
CA GLN A 523 47.12 26.59 -29.44
C GLN A 523 46.24 25.36 -29.65
N MET A 524 45.00 25.47 -29.19
CA MET A 524 43.98 24.45 -29.40
C MET A 524 43.43 24.50 -30.82
N LEU A 525 43.36 23.34 -31.47
CA LEU A 525 42.76 23.15 -32.78
C LEU A 525 41.23 23.18 -32.69
N PRO A 526 40.53 23.58 -33.77
CA PRO A 526 39.07 23.56 -33.80
C PRO A 526 38.50 22.14 -33.89
N LYS A 527 37.23 21.99 -33.47
CA LYS A 527 36.46 20.75 -33.53
C LYS A 527 36.57 20.05 -34.89
N GLY A 528 36.77 18.73 -34.86
CA GLY A 528 36.81 17.86 -36.03
C GLY A 528 38.13 17.89 -36.81
N ARG A 529 39.16 18.59 -36.30
CA ARG A 529 40.53 18.45 -36.80
C ARG A 529 41.17 17.16 -36.31
N GLU A 530 41.14 16.93 -35.01
CA GLU A 530 41.71 15.73 -34.38
C GLU A 530 40.67 14.97 -33.57
N SER A 531 39.85 15.69 -32.79
CA SER A 531 38.76 15.10 -32.01
C SER A 531 37.39 15.63 -32.41
N TYR A 532 36.36 14.82 -32.15
CA TYR A 532 34.97 15.12 -32.49
C TYR A 532 34.16 15.49 -31.24
N GLY A 533 33.18 16.38 -31.40
CA GLY A 533 32.15 16.55 -30.38
C GLY A 533 31.21 15.36 -30.37
N ILE A 534 30.64 15.03 -29.21
CA ILE A 534 29.63 13.96 -29.10
C ILE A 534 28.41 14.49 -28.38
N THR A 535 27.26 14.40 -29.04
CA THR A 535 25.95 14.70 -28.47
C THR A 535 25.15 13.41 -28.40
N ARG A 536 24.85 12.94 -27.19
CA ARG A 536 23.98 11.77 -26.96
C ARG A 536 22.63 12.27 -26.47
N THR A 537 21.55 11.83 -27.09
CA THR A 537 20.19 12.08 -26.59
C THR A 537 19.56 10.76 -26.23
N ILE A 538 19.14 10.63 -24.98
CA ILE A 538 18.49 9.45 -24.42
C ILE A 538 17.01 9.73 -24.25
N TRP A 539 16.18 8.77 -24.61
CA TRP A 539 14.75 8.72 -24.31
C TRP A 539 14.45 7.47 -23.49
N LEU A 540 13.79 7.67 -22.36
CA LEU A 540 13.21 6.60 -21.56
C LEU A 540 11.70 6.70 -21.71
N SER A 541 11.10 5.70 -22.35
CA SER A 541 9.67 5.61 -22.62
C SER A 541 9.04 4.53 -21.73
N PRO A 542 8.68 4.86 -20.47
CA PRO A 542 7.93 3.97 -19.59
C PRO A 542 6.77 3.29 -20.32
N GLN A 543 6.69 1.98 -20.19
CA GLN A 543 5.58 1.20 -20.72
C GLN A 543 4.56 0.96 -19.61
N VAL A 544 3.31 0.75 -20.02
CA VAL A 544 2.23 0.39 -19.09
C VAL A 544 2.62 -0.88 -18.36
N ALA A 545 2.25 -0.98 -17.09
CA ALA A 545 2.45 -2.19 -16.31
C ALA A 545 1.83 -3.40 -17.03
N ALA A 546 2.45 -4.57 -16.87
CA ALA A 546 1.88 -5.80 -17.40
C ALA A 546 0.48 -6.02 -16.80
N THR A 547 -0.40 -6.66 -17.55
CA THR A 547 -1.82 -6.86 -17.17
C THR A 547 -2.02 -7.97 -16.15
N ASP A 548 -0.98 -8.76 -15.85
CA ASP A 548 -1.01 -9.74 -14.78
C ASP A 548 -1.02 -9.08 -13.39
N TYR A 549 -1.39 -9.86 -12.37
CA TYR A 549 -1.52 -9.38 -11.00
C TYR A 549 -0.23 -8.78 -10.43
N LEU A 550 0.94 -9.36 -10.70
CA LEU A 550 2.21 -8.81 -10.19
C LEU A 550 2.56 -7.52 -10.93
N GLY A 551 2.40 -7.50 -12.25
CA GLY A 551 2.58 -6.30 -13.07
C GLY A 551 1.82 -5.10 -12.51
N GLN A 552 0.54 -5.27 -12.21
CA GLN A 552 -0.33 -4.19 -11.75
C GLN A 552 -0.12 -3.77 -10.28
N THR A 553 0.42 -4.64 -9.43
CA THR A 553 0.55 -4.36 -7.98
C THR A 553 1.92 -3.84 -7.57
N VAL A 554 2.98 -4.16 -8.31
CA VAL A 554 4.37 -3.81 -7.95
C VAL A 554 4.86 -2.55 -8.68
N GLY A 555 4.14 -2.09 -9.71
CA GLY A 555 4.57 -1.06 -10.68
C GLY A 555 4.92 0.34 -10.16
N SER A 556 4.76 0.64 -8.86
CA SER A 556 5.15 1.94 -8.29
C SER A 556 6.59 1.99 -7.74
N LEU A 557 7.24 0.84 -7.56
CA LEU A 557 8.64 0.75 -7.09
C LEU A 557 9.65 0.53 -8.24
N GLU A 558 9.13 0.22 -9.42
CA GLU A 558 9.89 -0.08 -10.63
C GLU A 558 9.37 0.79 -11.79
N ARG A 559 10.27 1.38 -12.57
CA ARG A 559 9.94 2.00 -13.86
C ARG A 559 10.60 1.17 -14.95
N LYS A 560 9.81 0.63 -15.87
CA LYS A 560 10.31 -0.15 -17.00
C LYS A 560 9.76 0.37 -18.30
N GLY A 561 10.52 0.20 -19.38
CA GLY A 561 10.04 0.57 -20.70
C GLY A 561 11.09 0.47 -21.79
N ILE A 562 10.90 1.26 -22.84
CA ILE A 562 11.80 1.29 -24.00
C ILE A 562 12.90 2.32 -23.78
N TYR A 563 14.13 1.90 -24.03
CA TYR A 563 15.31 2.75 -24.11
C TYR A 563 15.59 3.05 -25.57
N ASP A 564 15.61 4.34 -25.92
CA ASP A 564 16.08 4.81 -27.22
C ASP A 564 17.24 5.79 -26.99
N GLU A 565 18.31 5.66 -27.76
CA GLU A 565 19.40 6.61 -27.72
C GLU A 565 19.91 6.95 -29.12
N THR A 566 20.13 8.24 -29.35
CA THR A 566 20.77 8.77 -30.55
C THR A 566 22.12 9.37 -30.18
N ILE A 567 23.17 8.93 -30.85
CA ILE A 567 24.56 9.39 -30.66
C ILE A 567 24.97 10.13 -31.91
N THR A 568 25.17 11.43 -31.81
CA THR A 568 25.63 12.29 -32.90
C THR A 568 27.08 12.68 -32.66
N VAL A 569 27.94 12.30 -33.59
CA VAL A 569 29.35 12.69 -33.65
C VAL A 569 29.47 13.91 -34.57
N GLU A 570 30.12 14.95 -34.08
CA GLU A 570 30.18 16.27 -34.71
C GLU A 570 31.61 16.60 -35.13
N GLY A 571 31.84 16.72 -36.43
CA GLY A 571 33.13 17.04 -37.03
C GLY A 571 33.31 18.52 -37.36
N ALA A 572 34.23 18.79 -38.28
CA ALA A 572 34.51 20.15 -38.74
C ALA A 572 33.34 20.69 -39.59
N GLY A 573 33.07 21.99 -39.45
CA GLY A 573 31.89 22.62 -40.04
C GLY A 573 30.58 22.06 -39.46
N ALA A 574 29.52 22.02 -40.26
CA ALA A 574 28.23 21.44 -39.88
C ALA A 574 28.18 19.90 -40.08
N SER A 575 29.33 19.25 -40.26
CA SER A 575 29.41 17.81 -40.56
C SER A 575 29.03 16.99 -39.33
N THR A 576 28.08 16.07 -39.48
CA THR A 576 27.64 15.19 -38.39
C THR A 576 27.47 13.76 -38.88
N ARG A 577 27.58 12.81 -37.96
CA ARG A 577 27.21 11.41 -38.17
C ARG A 577 26.41 10.91 -36.98
N THR A 578 25.31 10.23 -37.26
CA THR A 578 24.37 9.80 -36.22
C THR A 578 24.27 8.28 -36.17
N PHE A 579 24.25 7.74 -34.95
CA PHE A 579 24.01 6.34 -34.64
C PHE A 579 22.79 6.26 -33.73
N LYS A 580 22.00 5.18 -33.87
CA LYS A 580 20.85 4.92 -33.02
C LYS A 580 20.98 3.55 -32.38
N VAL A 581 20.63 3.46 -31.10
CA VAL A 581 20.53 2.21 -30.35
C VAL A 581 19.18 2.13 -29.64
N VAL A 582 18.66 0.92 -29.49
CA VAL A 582 17.36 0.66 -28.85
C VAL A 582 17.48 -0.55 -27.91
N GLY A 583 16.70 -0.54 -26.84
CA GLY A 583 16.63 -1.61 -25.87
C GLY A 583 15.45 -1.46 -24.92
N THR A 584 15.52 -2.14 -23.79
CA THR A 584 14.61 -1.92 -22.66
C THR A 584 15.35 -1.26 -21.51
N PHE A 585 14.66 -0.56 -20.63
CA PHE A 585 15.23 -0.12 -19.36
C PHE A 585 14.38 -0.60 -18.18
N THR A 586 15.03 -0.74 -17.03
CA THR A 586 14.41 -0.94 -15.73
C THR A 586 15.12 -0.04 -14.72
N LEU A 587 14.36 0.69 -13.91
CA LEU A 587 14.84 1.52 -12.80
C LEU A 587 14.09 1.14 -11.53
N ASN A 588 14.82 0.93 -10.44
CA ASN A 588 14.24 0.68 -9.11
C ASN A 588 14.46 1.89 -8.21
N ARG A 589 13.44 2.29 -7.44
CA ARG A 589 13.61 3.34 -6.42
C ARG A 589 14.36 2.77 -5.24
N ILE A 590 15.59 3.22 -5.04
CA ILE A 590 16.46 2.74 -3.94
C ILE A 590 16.51 3.70 -2.75
N SER A 591 16.01 4.94 -2.91
CA SER A 591 15.87 5.90 -1.83
C SER A 591 14.68 6.83 -2.06
N PRO A 592 13.83 7.10 -1.05
CA PRO A 592 12.71 8.03 -1.19
C PRO A 592 13.10 9.50 -1.01
N ILE A 593 14.37 9.81 -0.74
CA ILE A 593 14.84 11.18 -0.44
C ILE A 593 14.70 12.07 -1.68
N SER A 594 13.76 13.01 -1.62
CA SER A 594 13.46 13.95 -2.71
C SER A 594 14.52 15.05 -2.87
N LYS A 595 15.33 15.32 -1.84
CA LYS A 595 16.38 16.35 -1.90
C LYS A 595 17.70 15.76 -2.39
N LEU A 596 18.20 16.24 -3.52
CA LEU A 596 19.57 16.00 -3.96
C LEU A 596 20.50 17.11 -3.42
N THR A 597 21.45 16.73 -2.58
CA THR A 597 22.45 17.65 -1.99
C THR A 597 23.55 17.93 -3.01
N ARG A 598 23.90 19.20 -3.22
CA ARG A 598 24.79 19.64 -4.31
C ARG A 598 25.77 20.71 -3.87
#